data_AF-A0A5A7ZN66-F1
#
_entry.id   AF-A0A5A7ZN66-F1
#
_cell.length_a   1.000
_cell.length_b   1.000
_cell.length_c   1.000
_cell.angle_alpha   90.00
_cell.angle_beta   90.00
_cell.angle_gamma   90.00
#
_symmetry.space_group_name_H-M   'P 1'
#
loop_
_entity.id
_entity.type
_entity.pdbx_description
1 polymer ?
#
loop_
_entity_poly.entity_id
_entity_poly.type
_entity_poly.pdbx_seq_one_letter_code
_entity_poly.pdbx_strand_id
1 'polypeptide(L)' 'MSAFSREGLIEQLEYEGFSAADATFAVDSITVDWNVQAAKSAQDYLEMSGFSRSGLIEQLVYEGFTPAQAEYGVAAAGL' A
#
# COMPACT_ATOMS: atom_id res chain seq x y z
N MET A 1 1.94 9.76 7.82
CA MET A 1 1.81 10.00 6.36
C MET A 1 1.31 8.68 5.82
N SER A 2 0.13 8.64 5.20
CA SER A 2 -0.46 7.39 4.73
C SER A 2 0.45 6.74 3.69
N ALA A 3 0.80 5.48 3.90
CA ALA A 3 1.45 4.66 2.89
C ALA A 3 0.41 4.17 1.88
N PHE A 4 0.76 4.16 0.60
CA PHE A 4 -0.12 3.69 -0.47
C PHE A 4 0.53 2.54 -1.24
N SER A 5 -0.31 1.62 -1.73
CA SER A 5 0.07 0.76 -2.83
C SER A 5 0.17 1.58 -4.12
N ARG A 6 0.71 0.98 -5.20
CA ARG A 6 0.71 1.64 -6.51
C ARG A 6 -0.71 1.95 -6.96
N GLU A 7 -1.61 0.98 -6.84
CA GLU A 7 -3.02 1.11 -7.23
C GLU A 7 -3.75 2.13 -6.35
N GLY A 8 -3.58 2.05 -5.03
CA GLY A 8 -4.20 2.99 -4.10
C GLY A 8 -3.74 4.44 -4.30
N LEU A 9 -2.48 4.68 -4.70
CA LEU A 9 -2.03 6.04 -5.03
C LEU A 9 -2.67 6.55 -6.33
N ILE A 10 -2.89 5.68 -7.32
CA ILE A 10 -3.60 6.04 -8.56
C ILE A 10 -5.06 6.38 -8.25
N GLU A 11 -5.75 5.53 -7.49
CA GLU A 11 -7.14 5.77 -7.08
C GLU A 11 -7.30 7.05 -6.25
N GLN A 12 -6.33 7.35 -5.38
CA GLN A 12 -6.32 8.60 -4.61
C GLN A 12 -6.22 9.83 -5.53
N LEU A 13 -5.37 9.80 -6.56
CA LEU A 13 -5.26 10.89 -7.54
C LEU A 13 -6.54 11.03 -8.39
N GLU A 14 -7.18 9.92 -8.76
CA GLU A 14 -8.48 9.98 -9.44
C GLU A 14 -9.56 10.62 -8.56
N TYR A 15 -9.61 10.25 -7.27
CA TYR A 15 -10.49 10.89 -6.29
C TYR A 15 -10.24 12.40 -6.15
N GLU A 16 -8.98 12.83 -6.26
CA GLU A 16 -8.58 14.23 -6.26
C GLU A 16 -8.89 14.97 -7.58
N GLY A 17 -9.43 14.28 -8.59
CA GLY A 17 -9.95 14.86 -9.82
C GLY A 17 -9.02 14.76 -11.03
N PHE A 18 -7.91 14.02 -10.93
CA PHE A 18 -7.06 13.73 -12.09
C PHE A 18 -7.70 12.64 -12.97
N SER A 19 -7.36 12.66 -14.26
CA SER A 19 -7.76 11.56 -15.15
C SER A 19 -6.99 10.29 -14.79
N ALA A 20 -7.59 9.12 -15.02
CA ALA A 20 -6.91 7.83 -14.83
C ALA A 20 -5.57 7.73 -15.58
N ALA A 21 -5.50 8.34 -16.77
CA ALA A 21 -4.29 8.39 -17.57
C ALA A 21 -3.20 9.27 -16.92
N ASP A 22 -3.55 10.46 -16.45
CA ASP A 22 -2.61 11.37 -15.79
C ASP A 22 -2.15 10.80 -14.44
N ALA A 23 -3.05 10.22 -13.66
CA ALA A 23 -2.75 9.57 -12.38
C ALA A 23 -1.78 8.40 -12.58
N THR A 24 -2.08 7.49 -13.51
CA THR A 24 -1.20 6.36 -13.85
C THR A 24 0.17 6.85 -14.31
N PHE A 25 0.21 7.83 -15.21
CA PHE A 25 1.46 8.41 -15.70
C PHE A 25 2.28 9.03 -14.57
N ALA A 26 1.65 9.78 -13.67
CA ALA A 26 2.34 10.39 -12.53
C ALA A 26 2.96 9.34 -11.61
N VAL A 27 2.19 8.31 -11.23
CA VAL A 27 2.68 7.23 -10.35
C VAL A 27 3.77 6.38 -11.02
N ASP A 28 3.66 6.13 -12.32
CA ASP A 28 4.69 5.37 -13.06
C ASP A 28 5.96 6.20 -13.35
N SER A 29 5.88 7.53 -13.25
CA SER A 29 7.03 8.42 -13.47
C SER A 29 7.95 8.55 -12.25
N ILE A 30 7.53 8.09 -11.08
CA ILE A 30 8.31 8.15 -9.84
C ILE A 30 8.97 6.80 -9.53
N THR A 31 10.16 6.86 -8.91
CA THR A 31 10.82 5.66 -8.39
C THR A 31 10.40 5.43 -6.95
N VAL A 32 9.61 4.39 -6.70
CA VAL A 32 9.11 4.03 -5.38
C VAL A 32 9.41 2.56 -5.09
N ASP A 33 9.92 2.29 -3.90
CA ASP A 33 9.95 0.93 -3.37
C ASP A 33 8.61 0.62 -2.70
N TRP A 34 7.76 -0.09 -3.43
CA TRP A 34 6.43 -0.46 -2.98
C TRP A 34 6.45 -1.49 -1.83
N ASN A 35 7.53 -2.26 -1.67
CA ASN A 35 7.70 -3.13 -0.50
C ASN A 35 7.90 -2.30 0.78
N VAL A 36 8.65 -1.20 0.68
CA VAL A 36 8.81 -0.25 1.80
C VAL A 36 7.49 0.44 2.13
N GLN A 37 6.64 0.74 1.14
CA GLN A 37 5.30 1.27 1.42
C GLN A 37 4.39 0.22 2.10
N ALA A 38 4.44 -1.04 1.66
CA ALA A 38 3.68 -2.12 2.31
C ALA A 38 4.11 -2.31 3.78
N ALA A 39 5.41 -2.24 4.07
CA ALA A 39 5.93 -2.34 5.45
C ALA A 39 5.45 -1.18 6.33
N LYS A 40 5.40 0.04 5.78
CA LYS A 40 4.86 1.21 6.48
C LYS A 40 3.36 1.08 6.75
N SER A 41 2.57 0.68 5.74
CA SER A 41 1.12 0.45 5.94
C SER A 41 0.87 -0.65 6.99
N ALA A 42 1.60 -1.76 6.91
CA ALA A 42 1.53 -2.83 7.91
C ALA A 42 1.85 -2.32 9.32
N GLN A 43 2.89 -1.50 9.48
CA GLN A 43 3.25 -0.90 10.76
C GLN A 43 2.17 0.06 11.26
N ASP A 44 1.64 0.94 10.41
CA ASP A 44 0.58 1.88 10.77
C ASP A 44 -0.66 1.14 11.31
N TYR A 45 -1.03 0.01 10.68
CA TYR A 45 -2.12 -0.85 11.17
C TYR A 45 -1.84 -1.43 12.56
N LEU A 46 -0.63 -1.93 12.78
CA LEU A 46 -0.24 -2.53 14.07
C LEU A 46 -0.15 -1.50 15.20
N GLU A 47 0.14 -0.24 14.88
CA GLU A 47 0.10 0.86 15.84
C GLU A 47 -1.32 1.27 16.23
N MET A 48 -2.29 1.10 15.32
CA MET A 48 -3.70 1.45 15.56
C MET A 48 -4.49 0.33 16.25
N SER A 49 -4.24 -0.94 15.89
CA SER A 49 -4.97 -2.08 16.44
C SER A 49 -4.19 -3.39 16.29
N GLY A 50 -4.64 -4.43 16.99
CA GLY A 50 -4.09 -5.77 16.84
C GLY A 50 -4.61 -6.45 15.57
N PHE A 51 -3.71 -6.96 14.75
CA PHE A 51 -4.01 -7.81 13.60
C PHE A 51 -3.38 -9.21 13.75
N SER A 52 -4.03 -10.22 13.16
CA SER A 52 -3.34 -11.49 12.86
C SER A 52 -2.48 -11.31 11.59
N ARG A 53 -1.42 -12.11 11.46
CA ARG A 53 -0.55 -12.09 10.26
C ARG A 53 -1.36 -12.23 8.96
N SER A 54 -2.24 -13.23 8.89
CA SER A 54 -3.07 -13.47 7.69
C SER A 54 -4.07 -12.34 7.44
N GLY A 55 -4.71 -11.82 8.50
CA GLY A 55 -5.66 -10.71 8.37
C GLY A 55 -4.99 -9.43 7.87
N LEU A 56 -3.75 -9.15 8.31
CA LEU A 56 -3.02 -7.98 7.83
C LEU A 56 -2.57 -8.14 6.37
N ILE A 57 -2.17 -9.34 5.96
CA ILE A 57 -1.86 -9.62 4.55
C ILE A 57 -3.10 -9.39 3.68
N GLU A 58 -4.26 -9.92 4.09
CA GLU A 58 -5.52 -9.73 3.38
C GLU A 58 -5.91 -8.25 3.29
N GLN A 59 -5.70 -7.48 4.37
CA GLN A 59 -5.95 -6.04 4.40
C GLN A 59 -5.08 -5.29 3.40
N LEU A 60 -3.77 -5.55 3.37
CA LEU A 60 -2.85 -4.92 2.42
C LEU A 60 -3.18 -5.27 0.97
N VAL A 61 -3.58 -6.53 0.70
CA VAL A 61 -4.02 -6.93 -0.64
C VAL A 61 -5.30 -6.21 -1.04
N TYR A 62 -6.25 -6.05 -0.11
CA TYR A 62 -7.46 -5.26 -0.34
C TYR A 62 -7.15 -3.79 -0.69
N GLU A 63 -6.07 -3.24 -0.15
CA GLU A 63 -5.55 -1.89 -0.45
C GLU A 63 -4.72 -1.80 -1.74
N GLY A 64 -4.69 -2.86 -2.55
CA GLY A 64 -4.03 -2.85 -3.86
C GLY A 64 -2.54 -3.17 -3.82
N PHE A 65 -1.99 -3.63 -2.69
CA PHE A 65 -0.66 -4.24 -2.70
C PHE A 65 -0.71 -5.60 -3.37
N THR A 66 0.33 -5.96 -4.11
CA THR A 66 0.48 -7.34 -4.59
C THR A 66 0.64 -8.30 -3.40
N PRO A 67 0.24 -9.58 -3.52
CA PRO A 67 0.43 -10.56 -2.45
C PRO A 67 1.87 -10.63 -1.92
N ALA A 68 2.87 -10.53 -2.81
CA ALA A 68 4.28 -10.51 -2.42
C ALA A 68 4.67 -9.26 -1.62
N GLN A 69 4.15 -8.09 -1.98
CA GLN A 69 4.36 -6.84 -1.22
C GLN A 69 3.68 -6.90 0.15
N ALA A 70 2.45 -7.42 0.21
CA ALA A 70 1.72 -7.59 1.46
C ALA A 70 2.47 -8.55 2.40
N GLU A 71 2.89 -9.72 1.91
CA GLU A 71 3.69 -10.68 2.68
C GLU A 71 5.01 -10.07 3.18
N TYR A 72 5.71 -9.34 2.31
CA TYR A 72 6.92 -8.62 2.69
C TYR A 72 6.64 -7.58 3.79
N GLY A 73 5.60 -6.76 3.61
CA GLY A 73 5.27 -5.68 4.53
C GLY A 73 4.93 -6.19 5.92
N VAL A 74 4.11 -7.23 6.01
CA VAL A 74 3.75 -7.88 7.28
C VAL A 74 4.96 -8.50 7.95
N ALA A 75 5.82 -9.20 7.21
CA ALA A 75 7.05 -9.77 7.76
C ALA A 75 8.01 -8.69 8.27
N ALA A 76 8.16 -7.60 7.52
CA ALA A 76 9.01 -6.47 7.88
C ALA A 76 8.48 -5.70 9.11
N ALA A 77 7.16 -5.69 9.32
CA ALA A 77 6.51 -5.10 10.49
C ALA A 77 6.52 -6.01 11.74
N GLY A 78 7.08 -7.22 11.64
CA GLY A 78 7.32 -8.11 12.77
C GLY A 78 6.27 -9.22 12.97
N LEU A 79 5.45 -9.53 11.95
CA LEU A 79 4.42 -10.58 11.99
C LEU A 79 4.65 -11.78 11.06
#